data_AF-A0A135TZV9-F1
#
_entry.id   AF-A0A135TZV9-F1
#
_cell.length_a   1.000
_cell.length_b   1.000
_cell.length_c   1.000
_cell.angle_alpha   90.00
_cell.angle_beta   90.00
_cell.angle_gamma   90.00
#
_symmetry.space_group_name_H-M   'P 1'
#
loop_
_entity.id
_entity.type
_entity.pdbx_description
1 polymer ?
#
loop_
_entity_poly.entity_id
_entity_poly.type
_entity_poly.pdbx_seq_one_letter_code
_entity_poly.pdbx_strand_id
1 'polypeptide(L)'
;MSSVSSGSSDYGDAPPGYKEAIDSESFVSPNDSGIISQLDIQAIGYDTNQALTGNKLEDIPVCRVGSSELEYTSIRLKKSSNSCALVRGADSSQTPLISTIYRWGPGRRPRMRILAPGNTATVEEAINSDHLVCEVVEVKSRNIMSRTQELKTSFGTFEWRYGGRDERKEASKASSLLVLERTDDAATALAGNSGKVGKHGVPVAQLVRNKELRTQGTSRWMGGNGGRLIMNLGMWADDKKTTTKDAEAFIVASCILMLKREADRFKDNTIAAVV
;
A
#
# COMPACT_ATOMS: atom_id res chain seq x y z
N MET A 1 -28.24 -74.19 -11.79
CA MET A 1 -28.72 -72.86 -11.37
C MET A 1 -27.86 -72.40 -10.21
N SER A 2 -26.83 -71.60 -10.49
CA SER A 2 -26.12 -70.79 -9.49
C SER A 2 -25.51 -69.60 -10.23
N SER A 3 -26.20 -68.47 -10.15
CA SER A 3 -25.82 -67.18 -10.71
C SER A 3 -24.64 -66.59 -9.93
N VAL A 4 -23.58 -66.25 -10.65
CA VAL A 4 -22.42 -65.52 -10.11
C VAL A 4 -22.74 -64.03 -10.18
N SER A 5 -22.94 -63.41 -9.02
CA SER A 5 -23.04 -61.96 -8.86
C SER A 5 -21.66 -61.34 -9.06
N SER A 6 -21.46 -60.62 -10.17
CA SER A 6 -20.28 -59.77 -10.37
C SER A 6 -20.47 -58.45 -9.63
N GLY A 7 -19.60 -58.20 -8.65
CA GLY A 7 -19.62 -57.03 -7.78
C GLY A 7 -19.50 -55.71 -8.53
N SER A 8 -20.33 -54.76 -8.12
CA SER A 8 -20.21 -53.34 -8.43
C SER A 8 -18.94 -52.79 -7.78
N SER A 9 -17.99 -52.35 -8.60
CA SER A 9 -16.80 -51.63 -8.14
C SER A 9 -17.20 -50.29 -7.54
N ASP A 10 -16.91 -50.17 -6.26
CA ASP A 10 -16.99 -48.99 -5.40
C ASP A 10 -15.95 -47.96 -5.89
N TYR A 11 -16.33 -47.13 -6.87
CA TYR A 11 -15.57 -45.93 -7.21
C TYR A 11 -15.99 -44.83 -6.24
N GLY A 12 -15.14 -44.64 -5.24
CA GLY A 12 -15.30 -43.61 -4.22
C GLY A 12 -15.64 -42.26 -4.82
N ASP A 13 -16.65 -41.62 -4.24
CA ASP A 13 -17.04 -40.26 -4.52
C ASP A 13 -15.80 -39.36 -4.56
N ALA A 14 -15.69 -38.59 -5.64
CA ALA A 14 -14.67 -37.56 -5.74
C ALA A 14 -14.77 -36.66 -4.49
N PRO A 15 -13.62 -36.30 -3.87
CA PRO A 15 -13.65 -35.44 -2.69
C PRO A 15 -14.43 -34.16 -3.02
N PRO A 16 -15.27 -33.67 -2.11
CA PRO A 16 -16.13 -32.53 -2.37
C PRO A 16 -15.28 -31.39 -2.92
N GLY A 17 -15.64 -30.95 -4.13
CA GLY A 17 -14.96 -29.84 -4.78
C GLY A 17 -14.95 -28.66 -3.81
N TYR A 18 -13.77 -28.11 -3.57
CA TYR A 18 -13.53 -26.93 -2.75
C TYR A 18 -14.29 -25.73 -3.34
N LYS A 19 -15.58 -25.66 -3.06
CA LYS A 19 -16.42 -24.48 -3.20
C LYS A 19 -16.74 -23.99 -1.80
N GLU A 20 -15.70 -23.76 -1.01
CA GLU A 20 -15.82 -22.73 0.02
C GLU A 20 -15.64 -21.42 -0.72
N ALA A 21 -16.79 -20.81 -1.01
CA ALA A 21 -16.89 -19.38 -1.28
C ALA A 21 -16.24 -18.66 -0.09
N ILE A 22 -14.96 -18.33 -0.23
CA ILE A 22 -14.46 -17.12 0.39
C ILE A 22 -15.04 -16.04 -0.50
N ASP A 23 -16.21 -15.52 -0.12
CA ASP A 23 -16.65 -14.24 -0.65
C ASP A 23 -15.46 -13.30 -0.48
N SER A 24 -14.93 -12.83 -1.60
CA SER A 24 -13.82 -11.90 -1.66
C SER A 24 -14.30 -10.53 -1.21
N GLU A 25 -14.69 -10.42 0.06
CA GLU A 25 -15.21 -9.20 0.65
C GLU A 25 -14.08 -8.21 0.98
N SER A 26 -12.83 -8.56 0.69
CA SER A 26 -11.63 -7.78 1.02
C SER A 26 -11.29 -6.64 0.03
N PHE A 27 -12.21 -6.31 -0.87
CA PHE A 27 -12.02 -5.29 -1.91
C PHE A 27 -12.71 -3.98 -1.55
N VAL A 28 -11.97 -2.86 -1.59
CA VAL A 28 -12.57 -1.52 -1.55
C VAL A 28 -13.17 -1.26 -2.92
N SER A 29 -14.48 -1.37 -3.04
CA SER A 29 -15.16 -1.07 -4.29
C SER A 29 -15.22 0.44 -4.50
N PRO A 30 -14.95 0.95 -5.71
CA PRO A 30 -15.27 2.34 -6.06
C PRO A 30 -16.74 2.70 -5.83
N ASN A 31 -17.61 1.69 -5.75
CA ASN A 31 -19.05 1.81 -5.54
C ASN A 31 -19.47 1.50 -4.10
N ASP A 32 -18.53 1.29 -3.17
CA ASP A 32 -18.89 1.11 -1.76
C ASP A 32 -19.55 2.40 -1.25
N SER A 33 -20.62 2.26 -0.47
CA SER A 33 -21.29 3.37 0.19
C SER A 33 -20.36 3.97 1.25
N GLY A 34 -19.62 5.03 0.89
CA GLY A 34 -18.66 5.67 1.77
C GLY A 34 -17.95 6.85 1.11
N ILE A 35 -17.09 7.52 1.87
CA ILE A 35 -16.23 8.60 1.36
C ILE A 35 -15.08 7.96 0.58
N ILE A 36 -15.31 7.70 -0.70
CA ILE A 36 -14.31 7.10 -1.59
C ILE A 36 -13.43 8.19 -2.21
N SER A 37 -12.12 7.96 -2.17
CA SER A 37 -11.10 8.85 -2.70
C SER A 37 -10.17 8.07 -3.63
N GLN A 38 -9.85 8.64 -4.80
CA GLN A 38 -8.98 7.99 -5.79
C GLN A 38 -7.83 8.91 -6.21
N LEU A 39 -6.62 8.34 -6.20
CA LEU A 39 -5.37 9.01 -6.56
C LEU A 39 -4.59 8.17 -7.55
N ASP A 40 -4.00 8.82 -8.55
CA ASP A 40 -2.99 8.21 -9.40
C ASP A 40 -1.60 8.56 -8.85
N ILE A 41 -0.90 7.55 -8.32
CA ILE A 41 0.48 7.67 -7.86
C ILE A 41 1.40 7.44 -9.05
N GLN A 42 2.18 8.46 -9.42
CA GLN A 42 3.02 8.44 -10.62
C GLN A 42 4.47 8.09 -10.27
N ALA A 43 4.74 6.82 -9.97
CA ALA A 43 6.10 6.34 -9.74
C ALA A 43 6.58 5.51 -10.93
N ILE A 44 7.71 5.90 -11.54
CA ILE A 44 8.30 5.20 -12.69
C ILE A 44 8.76 3.77 -12.33
N GLY A 45 9.10 3.54 -11.07
CA GLY A 45 9.69 2.27 -10.62
C GLY A 45 11.11 2.08 -11.13
N TYR A 46 11.59 0.83 -11.10
CA TYR A 46 12.96 0.48 -11.46
C TYR A 46 12.99 -0.69 -12.42
N ASP A 47 13.76 -0.52 -13.49
CA ASP A 47 14.10 -1.59 -14.41
C ASP A 47 15.46 -2.22 -14.07
N THR A 48 15.81 -3.27 -14.83
CA THR A 48 17.07 -3.99 -14.70
C THR A 48 18.29 -3.09 -14.93
N ASN A 49 18.21 -2.12 -15.84
CA ASN A 49 19.34 -1.22 -16.14
C ASN A 49 19.64 -0.29 -14.96
N GLN A 50 18.60 0.30 -14.37
CA GLN A 50 18.71 1.14 -13.19
C GLN A 50 19.18 0.35 -11.96
N ALA A 51 18.79 -0.92 -11.85
CA ALA A 51 19.27 -1.80 -10.79
C ALA A 51 20.79 -2.03 -10.86
N LEU A 52 21.38 -2.05 -12.06
CA LEU A 52 22.81 -2.34 -12.28
C LEU A 52 23.70 -1.10 -12.37
N THR A 53 23.16 0.06 -12.76
CA THR A 53 23.95 1.28 -13.05
C THR A 53 23.83 2.39 -11.99
N GLY A 54 22.96 2.21 -10.99
CA GLY A 54 22.75 3.17 -9.91
C GLY A 54 21.46 4.00 -10.07
N ASN A 55 21.02 4.59 -8.96
CA ASN A 55 19.68 5.15 -8.84
C ASN A 55 19.65 6.66 -9.08
N LYS A 56 18.75 7.12 -9.95
CA LYS A 56 18.23 8.48 -9.96
C LYS A 56 16.78 8.44 -9.49
N LEU A 57 16.59 8.70 -8.20
CA LEU A 57 15.29 8.77 -7.55
C LEU A 57 14.65 10.11 -7.88
N GLU A 58 13.42 10.05 -8.37
CA GLU A 58 12.61 11.22 -8.65
C GLU A 58 11.57 11.43 -7.54
N ASP A 59 11.09 12.66 -7.48
CA ASP A 59 9.91 12.98 -6.69
C ASP A 59 8.71 12.22 -7.27
N ILE A 60 7.76 11.84 -6.41
CA ILE A 60 6.59 11.07 -6.83
C ILE A 60 5.38 11.99 -6.79
N PRO A 61 4.88 12.45 -7.95
CA PRO A 61 3.64 13.20 -8.02
C PRO A 61 2.44 12.28 -7.78
N VAL A 62 1.41 12.83 -7.13
CA VAL A 62 0.16 12.14 -6.82
C VAL A 62 -0.99 13.05 -7.23
N CYS A 63 -1.75 12.62 -8.23
CA CYS A 63 -2.83 13.41 -8.83
C CYS A 63 -4.18 12.84 -8.46
N ARG A 64 -5.19 13.69 -8.29
CA ARG A 64 -6.59 13.24 -8.18
C ARG A 64 -7.04 12.66 -9.52
N VAL A 65 -7.69 11.50 -9.48
CA VAL A 65 -8.29 10.92 -10.69
C VAL A 65 -9.29 11.90 -11.30
N GLY A 66 -9.15 12.19 -12.59
CA GLY A 66 -9.98 13.16 -13.31
C GLY A 66 -9.49 14.61 -13.20
N SER A 67 -8.44 14.89 -12.43
CA SER A 67 -7.76 16.19 -12.38
C SER A 67 -6.31 16.07 -12.82
N SER A 68 -5.81 17.08 -13.52
CA SER A 68 -4.37 17.22 -13.79
C SER A 68 -3.61 17.89 -12.63
N GLU A 69 -4.31 18.36 -11.60
CA GLU A 69 -3.71 19.02 -10.46
C GLU A 69 -3.04 18.03 -9.51
N LEU A 70 -1.92 18.46 -8.94
CA LEU A 70 -1.19 17.71 -7.92
C LEU A 70 -1.92 17.82 -6.59
N GLU A 71 -2.38 16.68 -6.06
CA GLU A 71 -2.91 16.62 -4.70
C GLU A 71 -1.75 16.53 -3.69
N TYR A 72 -0.76 15.68 -3.99
CA TYR A 72 0.44 15.53 -3.17
C TYR A 72 1.70 15.40 -4.03
N THR A 73 2.84 15.75 -3.45
CA THR A 73 4.15 15.43 -4.00
C THR A 73 5.02 14.83 -2.91
N SER A 74 5.68 13.71 -3.22
CA SER A 74 6.68 13.11 -2.34
C SER A 74 8.06 13.60 -2.76
N ILE A 75 8.60 14.55 -2.01
CA ILE A 75 9.83 15.28 -2.32
C ILE A 75 11.04 14.59 -1.68
N ARG A 76 12.13 14.48 -2.45
CA ARG A 76 13.42 13.95 -2.00
C ARG A 76 14.49 15.03 -2.04
N LEU A 77 15.25 15.16 -0.95
CA LEU A 77 16.41 16.06 -0.92
C LEU A 77 17.57 15.56 -1.80
N LYS A 78 17.67 14.24 -1.99
CA LYS A 78 18.77 13.61 -2.72
C LYS A 78 18.22 12.54 -3.64
N LYS A 79 18.64 12.56 -4.92
CA LYS A 79 18.29 11.55 -5.92
C LYS A 79 18.87 10.17 -5.61
N SER A 80 19.74 10.03 -4.62
CA SER A 80 20.27 8.74 -4.15
C SER A 80 19.61 8.27 -2.84
N SER A 81 18.77 9.09 -2.20
CA SER A 81 18.15 8.78 -0.91
C SER A 81 16.72 8.28 -1.03
N ASN A 82 16.43 7.15 -0.37
CA ASN A 82 15.06 6.66 -0.25
C ASN A 82 14.21 7.46 0.77
N SER A 83 14.81 8.37 1.54
CA SER A 83 14.07 9.28 2.40
C SER A 83 13.34 10.36 1.60
N CYS A 84 12.12 10.72 2.03
CA CYS A 84 11.31 11.76 1.38
C CYS A 84 10.36 12.42 2.39
N ALA A 85 9.73 13.52 1.99
CA ALA A 85 8.59 14.10 2.68
C ALA A 85 7.40 14.25 1.72
N LEU A 86 6.22 13.89 2.20
CA LEU A 86 4.96 14.14 1.51
C LEU A 86 4.48 15.55 1.84
N VAL A 87 4.26 16.36 0.80
CA VAL A 87 3.70 17.71 0.87
C VAL A 87 2.41 17.77 0.05
N ARG A 88 1.55 18.75 0.32
CA ARG A 88 0.38 19.03 -0.53
C ARG A 88 0.83 19.71 -1.82
N GLY A 89 0.21 19.35 -2.95
CA GLY A 89 0.61 19.89 -4.25
C GLY A 89 0.31 21.38 -4.43
N ALA A 90 -0.80 21.87 -3.88
CA ALA A 90 -1.18 23.29 -3.90
C ALA A 90 -0.41 24.16 -2.89
N ASP A 91 0.38 23.56 -1.98
CA ASP A 91 1.07 24.28 -0.93
C ASP A 91 2.41 24.84 -1.42
N SER A 92 2.42 26.14 -1.73
CA SER A 92 3.63 26.88 -2.12
C SER A 92 4.73 26.86 -1.05
N SER A 93 4.38 26.70 0.23
CA SER A 93 5.35 26.62 1.33
C SER A 93 5.98 25.23 1.47
N GLN A 94 5.44 24.23 0.75
CA GLN A 94 5.87 22.83 0.81
C GLN A 94 5.94 22.31 2.26
N THR A 95 4.94 22.64 3.07
CA THR A 95 4.87 22.20 4.46
C THR A 95 4.72 20.67 4.49
N PRO A 96 5.66 19.94 5.12
CA PRO A 96 5.64 18.49 5.17
C PRO A 96 4.53 18.00 6.10
N LEU A 97 3.78 17.01 5.61
CA LEU A 97 2.77 16.30 6.39
C LEU A 97 3.38 15.07 7.05
N ILE A 98 4.07 14.27 6.24
CA ILE A 98 4.64 12.99 6.67
C ILE A 98 5.98 12.80 5.98
N SER A 99 7.03 12.52 6.74
CA SER A 99 8.32 12.11 6.17
C SER A 99 8.54 10.61 6.32
N THR A 100 9.20 10.01 5.33
CA THR A 100 9.71 8.64 5.39
C THR A 100 11.21 8.70 5.53
N ILE A 101 11.74 8.11 6.59
CA ILE A 101 13.17 8.01 6.87
C ILE A 101 13.63 6.60 6.52
N TYR A 102 14.40 6.49 5.43
CA TYR A 102 14.91 5.23 4.92
C TYR A 102 16.43 5.19 5.15
N ARG A 103 16.86 4.50 6.21
CA ARG A 103 18.29 4.36 6.52
C ARG A 103 18.77 3.00 6.00
N TRP A 104 19.76 3.03 5.12
CA TRP A 104 20.41 1.81 4.65
C TRP A 104 21.21 1.15 5.79
N GLY A 105 21.16 -0.19 5.87
CA GLY A 105 21.93 -1.00 6.81
C GLY A 105 21.12 -2.09 7.54
N PRO A 106 21.79 -3.15 8.05
CA PRO A 106 21.14 -4.25 8.75
C PRO A 106 20.38 -3.75 9.98
N GLY A 107 19.16 -4.27 10.18
CA GLY A 107 18.29 -3.92 11.31
C GLY A 107 17.68 -2.51 11.25
N ARG A 108 18.00 -1.69 10.25
CA ARG A 108 17.48 -0.33 10.12
C ARG A 108 16.16 -0.32 9.38
N ARG A 109 15.07 -0.44 10.13
CA ARG A 109 13.71 -0.41 9.58
C ARG A 109 13.35 1.00 9.10
N PRO A 110 12.61 1.13 7.99
CA PRO A 110 12.04 2.41 7.59
C PRO A 110 11.15 2.97 8.70
N ARG A 111 11.19 4.28 8.90
CA ARG A 111 10.32 4.98 9.84
C ARG A 111 9.52 6.03 9.11
N MET A 112 8.28 6.26 9.54
CA MET A 112 7.49 7.41 9.12
C MET A 112 7.44 8.40 10.29
N ARG A 113 7.49 9.69 9.98
CA ARG A 113 7.28 10.78 10.94
C ARG A 113 6.02 11.50 10.52
N ILE A 114 5.00 11.49 11.37
CA ILE A 114 3.73 12.16 11.12
C ILE A 114 3.78 13.48 11.89
N LEU A 115 3.79 14.59 11.14
CA LEU A 115 3.93 15.91 11.71
C LEU A 115 2.56 16.43 12.16
N ALA A 116 2.54 17.17 13.26
CA ALA A 116 1.31 17.78 13.75
C ALA A 116 0.75 18.80 12.73
N PRO A 117 -0.58 18.98 12.70
CA PRO A 117 -1.19 20.08 11.97
C PRO A 117 -0.60 21.43 12.39
N GLY A 118 -0.36 22.32 11.42
CA GLY A 118 0.22 23.65 11.67
C GLY A 118 1.71 23.65 12.01
N ASN A 119 2.42 22.53 11.82
CA ASN A 119 3.88 22.53 11.91
C ASN A 119 4.49 23.51 10.89
N THR A 120 5.63 24.07 11.22
CA THR A 120 6.39 25.01 10.37
C THR A 120 7.71 24.39 9.92
N ALA A 121 7.83 23.06 9.97
CA ALA A 121 9.07 22.39 9.61
C ALA A 121 9.28 22.49 8.10
N THR A 122 10.52 22.64 7.67
CA THR A 122 10.88 22.49 6.26
C THR A 122 10.95 21.01 5.87
N VAL A 123 10.89 20.72 4.56
CA VAL A 123 11.16 19.36 4.04
C VAL A 123 12.52 18.82 4.53
N GLU A 124 13.51 19.70 4.63
CA GLU A 124 14.84 19.33 5.11
C GLU A 124 14.82 18.90 6.58
N GLU A 125 14.21 19.70 7.46
CA GLU A 125 14.06 19.38 8.87
C GLU A 125 13.23 18.10 9.07
N ALA A 126 12.15 17.94 8.31
CA ALA A 126 11.30 16.74 8.36
C ALA A 126 12.08 15.45 8.08
N ILE A 127 13.08 15.51 7.20
CA ILE A 127 13.88 14.36 6.80
C ILE A 127 15.13 14.18 7.68
N ASN A 128 15.84 15.26 8.01
CA ASN A 128 17.17 15.19 8.62
C ASN A 128 17.19 15.48 10.12
N SER A 129 16.22 16.24 10.66
CA SER A 129 16.23 16.61 12.07
C SER A 129 15.78 15.45 12.95
N ASP A 130 16.57 15.10 13.95
CA ASP A 130 16.20 14.09 14.96
C ASP A 130 15.45 14.71 16.16
N HIS A 131 15.34 16.04 16.23
CA HIS A 131 14.66 16.77 17.31
C HIS A 131 13.23 17.20 16.97
N LEU A 132 12.73 16.80 15.81
CA LEU A 132 11.38 17.16 15.37
C LEU A 132 10.33 16.50 16.27
N VAL A 133 9.47 17.33 16.88
CA VAL A 133 8.32 16.85 17.66
C VAL A 133 7.28 16.30 16.67
N CYS A 134 7.22 14.99 16.56
CA CYS A 134 6.35 14.27 15.64
C CYS A 134 6.05 12.87 16.16
N GLU A 135 4.98 12.27 15.67
CA GLU A 135 4.73 10.86 15.89
C GLU A 135 5.66 10.04 15.01
N VAL A 136 6.44 9.13 15.61
CA VAL A 136 7.36 8.24 14.88
C VAL A 136 6.76 6.85 14.78
N VAL A 137 6.49 6.42 13.55
CA VAL A 137 5.91 5.11 13.22
C VAL A 137 7.00 4.22 12.64
N GLU A 138 7.30 3.12 13.31
CA GLU A 138 8.20 2.10 12.77
C GLU A 138 7.46 1.16 11.82
N VAL A 139 8.00 0.94 10.62
CA VAL A 139 7.43 -0.03 9.69
C VAL A 139 8.03 -1.41 9.95
N LYS A 140 7.18 -2.36 10.36
CA LYS A 140 7.61 -3.70 10.75
C LYS A 140 7.11 -4.73 9.77
N SER A 141 7.98 -5.62 9.30
CA SER A 141 7.50 -6.83 8.63
C SER A 141 6.79 -7.70 9.66
N ARG A 142 5.63 -8.27 9.30
CA ARG A 142 4.84 -9.13 10.20
C ARG A 142 5.63 -10.35 10.68
N ASN A 143 6.50 -10.88 9.83
CA ASN A 143 7.52 -11.86 10.18
C ASN A 143 8.69 -11.78 9.18
N ILE A 144 9.75 -12.55 9.40
CA ILE A 144 11.01 -12.50 8.62
C ILE A 144 10.79 -12.87 7.13
N MET A 145 9.86 -13.76 6.84
CA MET A 145 9.56 -14.24 5.48
C MET A 145 8.45 -13.43 4.81
N SER A 146 7.68 -12.66 5.58
CA SER A 146 6.50 -11.96 5.09
C SER A 146 6.87 -10.62 4.47
N ARG A 147 6.20 -10.35 3.35
CA ARG A 147 6.22 -9.05 2.68
C ARG A 147 5.17 -8.09 3.25
N THR A 148 4.32 -8.55 4.16
CA THR A 148 3.31 -7.74 4.85
C THR A 148 3.97 -6.77 5.81
N GLN A 149 3.54 -5.51 5.79
CA GLN A 149 4.08 -4.43 6.61
C GLN A 149 3.04 -3.88 7.56
N GLU A 150 3.37 -3.89 8.84
CA GLU A 150 2.56 -3.38 9.93
C GLU A 150 3.02 -1.96 10.31
N LEU A 151 2.05 -1.08 10.52
CA LEU A 151 2.23 0.30 10.96
C LEU A 151 1.28 0.57 12.13
N LYS A 152 1.82 0.93 13.28
CA LYS A 152 1.03 1.34 14.46
C LYS A 152 1.10 2.84 14.61
N THR A 153 -0.06 3.47 14.68
CA THR A 153 -0.18 4.93 14.71
C THR A 153 -1.19 5.37 15.75
N SER A 154 -1.27 6.67 16.01
CA SER A 154 -2.28 7.29 16.87
C SER A 154 -3.72 7.17 16.31
N PHE A 155 -3.89 6.97 15.01
CA PHE A 155 -5.19 6.82 14.34
C PHE A 155 -5.56 5.37 14.00
N GLY A 156 -4.74 4.39 14.39
CA GLY A 156 -5.05 2.97 14.22
C GLY A 156 -3.83 2.10 13.96
N THR A 157 -4.08 0.79 13.83
CA THR A 157 -3.09 -0.19 13.39
C THR A 157 -3.41 -0.64 11.97
N PHE A 158 -2.40 -0.66 11.11
CA PHE A 158 -2.56 -0.91 9.69
C PHE A 158 -1.62 -1.99 9.18
N GLU A 159 -2.07 -2.76 8.21
CA GLU A 159 -1.26 -3.72 7.48
C GLU A 159 -1.37 -3.53 5.97
N TRP A 160 -0.22 -3.31 5.32
CA TRP A 160 -0.08 -3.44 3.87
C TRP A 160 0.27 -4.88 3.50
N ARG A 161 -0.52 -5.49 2.62
CA ARG A 161 -0.26 -6.82 2.06
C ARG A 161 -0.45 -6.86 0.56
N TYR A 162 0.03 -7.94 -0.05
CA TYR A 162 -0.27 -8.25 -1.44
C TYR A 162 -1.62 -8.96 -1.54
N GLY A 163 -2.44 -8.52 -2.49
CA GLY A 163 -3.70 -9.18 -2.81
C GLY A 163 -3.47 -10.55 -3.47
N GLY A 164 -4.36 -11.49 -3.16
CA GLY A 164 -4.43 -12.83 -3.73
C GLY A 164 -4.79 -12.84 -5.21
N ARG A 165 -4.98 -14.04 -5.78
CA ARG A 165 -5.35 -14.18 -7.19
C ARG A 165 -6.80 -13.72 -7.43
N ASP A 166 -7.72 -14.05 -6.54
CA ASP A 166 -9.14 -13.76 -6.74
C ASP A 166 -9.46 -12.28 -6.44
N GLU A 167 -8.92 -11.72 -5.35
CA GLU A 167 -8.93 -10.27 -5.09
C GLU A 167 -8.42 -9.45 -6.30
N ARG A 168 -7.38 -9.95 -6.98
CA ARG A 168 -6.87 -9.29 -8.20
C ARG A 168 -7.83 -9.35 -9.38
N LYS A 169 -8.57 -10.45 -9.57
CA LYS A 169 -9.55 -10.55 -10.66
C LYS A 169 -10.67 -9.54 -10.47
N GLU A 170 -11.10 -9.36 -9.22
CA GLU A 170 -12.16 -8.42 -8.84
C GLU A 170 -11.71 -6.97 -8.87
N ALA A 171 -10.45 -6.71 -8.52
CA ALA A 171 -9.81 -5.40 -8.58
C ALA A 171 -9.49 -4.95 -10.02
N SER A 172 -10.50 -4.86 -10.88
CA SER A 172 -10.35 -4.43 -12.28
C SER A 172 -9.30 -5.25 -13.05
N LYS A 173 -9.29 -6.58 -12.83
CA LYS A 173 -8.31 -7.52 -13.40
C LYS A 173 -6.87 -7.06 -13.15
N ALA A 174 -6.59 -6.63 -11.93
CA ALA A 174 -5.27 -6.22 -11.48
C ALA A 174 -4.22 -7.30 -11.79
N SER A 175 -3.12 -6.88 -12.40
CA SER A 175 -1.94 -7.75 -12.50
C SER A 175 -1.14 -7.76 -11.19
N SER A 176 -1.18 -6.65 -10.44
CA SER A 176 -0.62 -6.51 -9.10
C SER A 176 -1.57 -5.67 -8.24
N LEU A 177 -1.74 -6.06 -6.98
CA LEU A 177 -2.63 -5.43 -6.02
C LEU A 177 -1.93 -5.36 -4.66
N LEU A 178 -1.88 -4.17 -4.07
CA LEU A 178 -1.61 -4.00 -2.64
C LEU A 178 -2.91 -3.63 -1.95
N VAL A 179 -3.15 -4.18 -0.77
CA VAL A 179 -4.31 -3.90 0.06
C VAL A 179 -3.81 -3.39 1.41
N LEU A 180 -4.41 -2.30 1.89
CA LEU A 180 -4.23 -1.76 3.22
C LEU A 180 -5.46 -2.12 4.06
N GLU A 181 -5.24 -2.86 5.13
CA GLU A 181 -6.28 -3.20 6.11
C GLU A 181 -6.01 -2.45 7.41
N ARG A 182 -7.05 -1.94 8.04
CA ARG A 182 -7.03 -1.44 9.42
C ARG A 182 -7.41 -2.58 10.36
N THR A 183 -6.53 -2.92 11.28
CA THR A 183 -6.57 -4.19 12.04
C THR A 183 -6.82 -4.01 13.54
N ASP A 184 -7.02 -2.78 14.02
CA ASP A 184 -7.40 -2.53 15.41
C ASP A 184 -8.88 -2.84 15.70
N ASP A 185 -9.18 -3.20 16.95
CA ASP A 185 -10.52 -3.59 17.41
C ASP A 185 -11.59 -2.53 17.13
N ALA A 186 -11.22 -1.24 17.17
CA ALA A 186 -12.14 -0.15 16.87
C ALA A 186 -12.59 -0.20 15.40
N ALA A 187 -11.72 -0.60 14.47
CA ALA A 187 -12.09 -0.78 13.08
C ALA A 187 -13.08 -1.94 12.90
N THR A 188 -12.80 -3.08 13.54
CA THR A 188 -13.69 -4.25 13.49
C THR A 188 -15.07 -3.95 14.08
N ALA A 189 -15.12 -3.22 15.20
CA ALA A 189 -16.39 -2.82 15.81
C ALA A 189 -17.22 -1.89 14.91
N LEU A 190 -16.56 -0.94 14.21
CA LEU A 190 -17.22 -0.07 13.24
C LEU A 190 -17.73 -0.83 12.02
N ALA A 191 -16.97 -1.83 11.55
CA ALA A 191 -17.39 -2.67 10.44
C ALA A 191 -18.49 -3.68 10.83
N GLY A 192 -18.54 -4.16 12.07
CA GLY A 192 -19.49 -5.18 12.53
C GLY A 192 -20.98 -4.85 12.35
N ASN A 193 -21.33 -3.58 12.07
CA ASN A 193 -22.70 -3.15 11.81
C ASN A 193 -23.07 -2.97 10.32
N SER A 194 -22.09 -2.91 9.39
CA SER A 194 -22.38 -2.58 7.97
C SER A 194 -21.23 -2.84 6.97
N GLY A 195 -20.09 -3.36 7.42
CA GLY A 195 -18.83 -3.34 6.68
C GLY A 195 -18.23 -4.73 6.46
N LYS A 196 -17.52 -4.84 5.34
CA LYS A 196 -16.77 -6.04 4.94
C LYS A 196 -15.50 -6.18 5.77
N VAL A 197 -15.31 -7.33 6.42
CA VAL A 197 -14.07 -7.65 7.15
C VAL A 197 -13.16 -8.46 6.22
N GLY A 198 -12.01 -7.88 5.88
CA GLY A 198 -10.99 -8.54 5.10
C GLY A 198 -10.25 -9.61 5.91
N LYS A 199 -9.22 -10.20 5.29
CA LYS A 199 -8.51 -11.35 5.87
C LYS A 199 -7.81 -11.05 7.20
N HIS A 200 -7.37 -9.81 7.40
CA HIS A 200 -6.69 -9.39 8.63
C HIS A 200 -7.33 -8.19 9.34
N GLY A 201 -8.35 -7.58 8.73
CA GLY A 201 -8.99 -6.37 9.24
C GLY A 201 -9.86 -5.72 8.18
N VAL A 202 -10.33 -4.50 8.44
CA VAL A 202 -11.22 -3.77 7.53
C VAL A 202 -10.38 -3.18 6.39
N PRO A 203 -10.64 -3.50 5.11
CA PRO A 203 -9.94 -2.88 3.97
C PRO A 203 -10.24 -1.39 3.90
N VAL A 204 -9.20 -0.56 3.94
CA VAL A 204 -9.33 0.92 3.89
C VAL A 204 -8.68 1.53 2.66
N ALA A 205 -7.76 0.82 2.00
CA ALA A 205 -7.23 1.25 0.73
C ALA A 205 -6.66 0.11 -0.11
N GLN A 206 -6.45 0.37 -1.39
CA GLN A 206 -5.80 -0.55 -2.31
C GLN A 206 -5.07 0.18 -3.43
N LEU A 207 -3.89 -0.32 -3.80
CA LEU A 207 -3.17 0.13 -4.98
C LEU A 207 -3.35 -0.90 -6.11
N VAL A 208 -4.11 -0.51 -7.13
CA VAL A 208 -4.45 -1.33 -8.28
C VAL A 208 -3.48 -1.04 -9.44
N ARG A 209 -2.86 -2.09 -9.97
CA ARG A 209 -1.92 -1.99 -11.11
C ARG A 209 -2.28 -3.01 -12.20
N ASN A 210 -2.70 -2.49 -13.35
CA ASN A 210 -2.88 -3.24 -14.59
C ASN A 210 -2.20 -2.50 -15.76
N LYS A 211 -2.55 -2.78 -17.02
CA LYS A 211 -1.95 -2.12 -18.18
C LYS A 211 -2.34 -0.63 -18.26
N GLU A 212 -3.54 -0.30 -17.81
CA GLU A 212 -4.15 1.04 -17.92
C GLU A 212 -3.87 1.91 -16.70
N LEU A 213 -3.87 1.29 -15.51
CA LEU A 213 -3.79 1.98 -14.22
C LEU A 213 -2.37 2.14 -13.70
N ARG A 214 -1.36 1.59 -14.38
CA ARG A 214 0.05 1.84 -14.01
C ARG A 214 0.49 3.21 -14.47
N THR A 215 1.54 3.73 -13.82
CA THR A 215 2.26 4.90 -14.33
C THR A 215 2.67 4.67 -15.79
N GLN A 216 2.37 5.64 -16.66
CA GLN A 216 2.63 5.54 -18.09
C GLN A 216 4.13 5.29 -18.37
N GLY A 217 4.42 4.47 -19.38
CA GLY A 217 5.80 4.09 -19.73
C GLY A 217 6.39 3.00 -18.84
N THR A 218 5.67 2.53 -17.82
CA THR A 218 6.14 1.45 -16.93
C THR A 218 5.54 0.10 -17.31
N SER A 219 6.20 -0.99 -16.87
CA SER A 219 5.73 -2.36 -17.12
C SER A 219 5.61 -3.17 -15.83
N ARG A 220 4.90 -4.30 -15.90
CA ARG A 220 4.76 -5.21 -14.74
C ARG A 220 6.08 -5.77 -14.20
N TRP A 221 7.14 -5.68 -15.00
CA TRP A 221 8.47 -6.20 -14.69
C TRP A 221 9.36 -5.19 -13.97
N MET A 222 8.86 -3.98 -13.73
CA MET A 222 9.58 -2.95 -12.98
C MET A 222 9.17 -2.99 -11.51
N GLY A 223 10.14 -2.85 -10.62
CA GLY A 223 9.90 -2.79 -9.17
C GLY A 223 9.40 -1.41 -8.76
N GLY A 224 8.36 -1.34 -7.92
CA GLY A 224 7.96 -0.08 -7.26
C GLY A 224 7.33 0.97 -8.18
N ASN A 225 6.78 0.58 -9.33
CA ASN A 225 5.99 1.50 -10.13
C ASN A 225 4.63 1.78 -9.49
N GLY A 226 4.12 2.96 -9.78
CA GLY A 226 2.87 3.47 -9.24
C GLY A 226 1.64 2.89 -9.93
N GLY A 227 0.50 3.40 -9.50
CA GLY A 227 -0.78 3.10 -10.11
C GLY A 227 -1.94 3.79 -9.41
N ARG A 228 -3.14 3.22 -9.52
CA ARG A 228 -4.34 3.82 -8.93
C ARG A 228 -4.54 3.38 -7.48
N LEU A 229 -4.43 4.32 -6.56
CA LEU A 229 -4.74 4.17 -5.16
C LEU A 229 -6.22 4.53 -4.93
N ILE A 230 -7.00 3.56 -4.46
CA ILE A 230 -8.41 3.72 -4.11
C ILE A 230 -8.52 3.60 -2.60
N MET A 231 -9.21 4.54 -1.96
CA MET A 231 -9.28 4.66 -0.50
C MET A 231 -10.73 4.81 -0.05
N ASN A 232 -11.09 4.11 1.03
CA ASN A 232 -12.32 4.34 1.77
C ASN A 232 -11.98 5.12 3.04
N LEU A 233 -12.36 6.40 3.06
CA LEU A 233 -12.10 7.33 4.15
C LEU A 233 -13.30 7.48 5.11
N GLY A 234 -14.38 6.72 4.90
CA GLY A 234 -15.61 6.84 5.68
C GLY A 234 -15.42 6.61 7.18
N MET A 235 -14.45 5.78 7.57
CA MET A 235 -14.14 5.50 8.98
C MET A 235 -13.61 6.69 9.77
N TRP A 236 -13.21 7.78 9.08
CA TRP A 236 -12.70 9.01 9.69
C TRP A 236 -13.61 10.21 9.48
N ALA A 237 -14.85 10.01 9.00
CA ALA A 237 -15.80 11.10 8.75
C ALA A 237 -16.16 11.87 10.05
N ASP A 238 -16.38 11.13 11.13
CA ASP A 238 -16.79 11.65 12.44
C ASP A 238 -15.71 11.51 13.53
N ASP A 239 -14.46 11.21 13.14
CA ASP A 239 -13.36 11.03 14.09
C ASP A 239 -12.87 12.39 14.61
N LYS A 240 -12.86 12.55 15.94
CA LYS A 240 -12.49 13.81 16.60
C LYS A 240 -10.98 14.08 16.63
N LYS A 241 -10.16 13.04 16.42
CA LYS A 241 -8.70 13.09 16.53
C LYS A 241 -8.00 13.15 15.17
N THR A 242 -8.63 12.58 14.14
CA THR A 242 -8.01 12.39 12.82
C THR A 242 -8.95 12.85 11.74
N THR A 243 -8.54 13.82 10.92
CA THR A 243 -9.36 14.23 9.79
C THR A 243 -9.24 13.23 8.63
N THR A 244 -10.24 13.21 7.74
CA THR A 244 -10.17 12.43 6.49
C THR A 244 -8.95 12.77 5.64
N LYS A 245 -8.47 14.02 5.69
CA LYS A 245 -7.26 14.46 4.99
C LYS A 245 -5.97 13.97 5.65
N ASP A 246 -5.93 13.85 6.98
CA ASP A 246 -4.79 13.25 7.67
C ASP A 246 -4.68 11.75 7.36
N ALA A 247 -5.82 11.04 7.38
CA ALA A 247 -5.90 9.65 6.98
C ALA A 247 -5.48 9.45 5.51
N GLU A 248 -5.97 10.28 4.59
CA GLU A 248 -5.58 10.26 3.17
C GLU A 248 -4.07 10.43 3.00
N ALA A 249 -3.48 11.45 3.63
CA ALA A 249 -2.04 11.71 3.56
C ALA A 249 -1.21 10.53 4.11
N PHE A 250 -1.65 9.90 5.20
CA PHE A 250 -1.00 8.71 5.73
C PHE A 250 -1.06 7.52 4.78
N ILE A 251 -2.23 7.25 4.20
CA ILE A 251 -2.41 6.14 3.26
C ILE A 251 -1.50 6.36 2.03
N VAL A 252 -1.44 7.59 1.50
CA VAL A 252 -0.54 7.94 0.38
C VAL A 252 0.93 7.73 0.76
N ALA A 253 1.36 8.29 1.90
CA ALA A 253 2.75 8.18 2.34
C ALA A 253 3.18 6.71 2.59
N SER A 254 2.32 5.93 3.23
CA SER A 254 2.58 4.51 3.51
C SER A 254 2.53 3.66 2.23
N CYS A 255 1.67 3.99 1.26
CA CYS A 255 1.66 3.35 -0.05
C CYS A 255 2.98 3.61 -0.82
N ILE A 256 3.46 4.86 -0.82
CA ILE A 256 4.75 5.22 -1.42
C ILE A 256 5.90 4.48 -0.75
N LEU A 257 5.84 4.28 0.57
CA LEU A 257 6.81 3.46 1.29
C LEU A 257 6.81 2.01 0.78
N MET A 258 5.65 1.43 0.50
CA MET A 258 5.55 0.10 -0.12
C MET A 258 6.21 0.05 -1.50
N LEU A 259 6.01 1.08 -2.34
CA LEU A 259 6.66 1.17 -3.64
C LEU A 259 8.19 1.20 -3.54
N LYS A 260 8.74 1.96 -2.59
CA LYS A 260 10.19 1.99 -2.34
C LYS A 260 10.74 0.63 -1.92
N ARG A 261 9.99 -0.13 -1.12
CA ARG A 261 10.40 -1.48 -0.71
C ARG A 261 10.34 -2.47 -1.86
N GLU A 262 9.35 -2.34 -2.74
CA GLU A 262 9.28 -3.14 -3.97
C GLU A 262 10.47 -2.89 -4.88
N ALA A 263 10.87 -1.62 -5.01
CA ALA A 263 12.04 -1.23 -5.76
C ALA A 263 13.33 -1.82 -5.18
N ASP A 264 13.54 -1.72 -3.88
CA ASP A 264 14.73 -2.27 -3.24
C ASP A 264 14.79 -3.78 -3.38
N ARG A 265 13.67 -4.49 -3.15
CA ARG A 265 13.60 -5.94 -3.37
C ARG A 265 13.88 -6.33 -4.82
N PHE A 266 13.39 -5.54 -5.77
CA PHE A 266 13.66 -5.79 -7.19
C PHE A 266 15.17 -5.70 -7.47
N LYS A 267 15.83 -4.65 -6.97
CA LYS A 267 17.29 -4.48 -7.13
C LYS A 267 18.06 -5.61 -6.47
N ASP A 268 17.74 -5.95 -5.22
CA ASP A 268 18.43 -7.01 -4.49
C ASP A 268 18.34 -8.35 -5.24
N ASN A 269 17.14 -8.68 -5.76
CA ASN A 269 16.94 -9.88 -6.57
C ASN A 269 17.69 -9.83 -7.91
N THR A 270 17.73 -8.66 -8.58
CA THR A 270 18.45 -8.50 -9.85
C THR A 270 19.96 -8.63 -9.65
N ILE A 271 20.51 -8.01 -8.62
CA ILE A 271 21.94 -8.09 -8.30
C ILE A 271 22.31 -9.54 -7.95
N ALA A 272 21.53 -10.19 -7.08
CA ALA A 272 21.76 -11.59 -6.69
C ALA A 272 21.63 -12.59 -7.85
N ALA A 273 20.96 -12.23 -8.94
CA ALA A 273 20.85 -13.08 -10.12
C ALA A 273 22.04 -12.94 -11.09
N VAL A 274 22.87 -11.92 -10.93
CA VAL A 274 23.99 -11.59 -11.84
C VAL A 274 25.36 -11.78 -11.17
N VAL A 275 25.40 -11.85 -9.83
CA VAL A 275 26.60 -12.17 -9.02
C VAL A 275 26.63 -13.66 -8.71
#